data_AF-A0A355UFN2-F1
#
_entry.id   AF-A0A355UFN2-F1
#
_cell.length_a   1.000
_cell.length_b   1.000
_cell.length_c   1.000
_cell.angle_alpha   90.00
_cell.angle_beta   90.00
_cell.angle_gamma   90.00
#
_symmetry.space_group_name_H-M   'P 1'
#
loop_
_entity.id
_entity.type
_entity.pdbx_description
1 polymer ?
#
loop_
_entity_poly.entity_id
_entity_poly.type
_entity_poly.pdbx_seq_one_letter_code
_entity_poly.pdbx_strand_id
1 'polypeptide(L)'
;MHYENEEIRSSVNDLVTYLENNKDRIKYKEYNNKGYFIGSGAIKGGNKCVIQNRLKQAGMRWNKDGTQYIASLRTAKKSNRWDKVKQVIYGNVG
;
A
#
# COMPACT_ATOMS: atom_id res chain seq x y z
N MET A 1 26.80 1.50 22.58
CA MET A 1 27.37 1.90 21.27
C MET A 1 27.52 3.41 21.31
N HIS A 2 28.75 3.93 21.35
CA HIS A 2 28.98 5.37 21.42
C HIS A 2 29.10 5.92 20.00
N TYR A 3 28.07 6.65 19.56
CA TYR A 3 28.12 7.41 18.33
C TYR A 3 28.54 8.84 18.65
N GLU A 4 29.62 9.31 18.02
CA GLU A 4 30.10 10.69 18.18
C GLU A 4 29.12 11.71 17.61
N ASN A 5 28.41 11.35 16.54
CA ASN A 5 27.38 12.19 15.92
C ASN A 5 26.04 12.08 16.67
N GLU A 6 25.53 13.24 17.10
CA GLU A 6 24.28 13.37 17.86
C GLU A 6 23.03 13.01 17.05
N GLU A 7 22.99 13.33 15.75
CA GLU A 7 21.90 12.98 14.83
C GLU A 7 21.80 11.45 14.66
N ILE A 8 22.95 10.77 14.54
CA ILE A 8 23.01 9.31 14.47
C ILE A 8 22.48 8.71 15.78
N ARG A 9 22.90 9.26 16.93
CA ARG A 9 22.44 8.79 18.24
C ARG A 9 20.93 8.93 18.39
N SER A 10 20.35 10.07 17.99
CA SER A 10 18.90 10.28 18.00
C SER A 10 18.20 9.27 17.10
N SER A 11 18.65 9.13 15.84
CA SER A 11 18.03 8.21 14.87
C SER A 11 18.03 6.75 15.34
N VAL A 12 19.09 6.33 16.02
CA VAL A 12 19.17 4.98 16.63
C VAL A 12 18.17 4.84 17.78
N ASN A 13 18.05 5.84 18.66
CA ASN A 13 17.07 5.82 19.75
C ASN A 13 15.62 5.82 19.22
N ASP A 14 15.35 6.57 18.15
CA ASP A 14 14.05 6.60 17.48
C ASP A 14 13.71 5.24 16.87
N LEU A 15 14.69 4.57 16.25
CA LEU A 15 14.52 3.23 15.71
C LEU A 15 14.24 2.21 16.81
N VAL A 16 14.97 2.25 17.93
CA VAL A 16 14.72 1.36 19.08
C VAL A 16 13.30 1.56 19.59
N THR A 17 12.91 2.81 19.85
CA THR A 17 11.56 3.17 20.31
C THR A 17 10.48 2.68 19.33
N TYR A 18 10.70 2.85 18.03
CA TYR A 18 9.78 2.38 17.01
C TYR A 18 9.63 0.84 17.01
N LEU A 19 10.76 0.12 17.09
CA LEU A 19 10.76 -1.34 17.11
C LEU A 19 10.10 -1.89 18.37
N GLU A 20 10.33 -1.28 19.53
CA GLU A 20 9.67 -1.64 20.79
C GLU A 20 8.16 -1.42 20.72
N ASN A 21 7.73 -0.24 20.27
CA ASN A 21 6.32 0.11 20.13
C ASN A 21 5.55 -0.76 19.13
N ASN A 22 6.24 -1.37 18.16
CA ASN A 22 5.62 -2.19 17.10
C ASN A 22 6.02 -3.68 17.21
N LYS A 23 6.59 -4.12 18.33
CA LYS A 23 7.12 -5.49 18.50
C LYS A 23 6.07 -6.57 18.25
N ASP A 24 4.81 -6.30 18.59
CA ASP A 24 3.64 -7.14 18.35
C ASP A 24 3.35 -7.37 16.86
N ARG A 25 3.80 -6.46 15.97
CA ARG A 25 3.64 -6.54 14.52
C ARG A 25 4.80 -7.30 13.83
N ILE A 26 5.90 -7.55 14.54
CA ILE A 26 7.13 -8.16 14.01
C ILE A 26 7.12 -9.69 14.26
N LYS A 27 6.00 -10.36 13.98
CA LYS A 27 5.83 -11.81 14.16
C LYS A 27 6.24 -12.60 12.90
N TYR A 28 7.39 -12.27 12.32
CA TYR A 28 7.80 -12.81 11.01
C TYR A 28 7.86 -14.34 10.97
N LYS A 29 8.39 -14.99 12.02
CA LYS A 29 8.46 -16.46 12.10
C LYS A 29 7.06 -17.08 12.07
N GLU A 30 6.12 -16.52 12.83
CA GLU A 30 4.74 -17.00 12.88
C GLU A 30 4.06 -16.86 11.51
N TYR A 31 4.18 -15.70 10.89
CA TYR A 31 3.60 -15.45 9.57
C TYR A 31 4.22 -16.33 8.48
N ASN A 32 5.53 -16.56 8.54
CA ASN A 32 6.22 -17.46 7.63
C ASN A 32 5.74 -18.90 7.81
N ASN A 33 5.58 -19.38 9.04
CA ASN A 33 5.04 -20.72 9.34
C ASN A 33 3.59 -20.88 8.89
N LYS A 34 2.80 -19.79 8.87
CA LYS A 34 1.44 -19.74 8.32
C LYS A 34 1.40 -19.65 6.78
N GLY A 35 2.55 -19.61 6.11
CA GLY A 35 2.65 -19.46 4.66
C GLY A 35 2.27 -18.07 4.14
N TYR A 36 2.26 -17.05 5.00
CA TYR A 36 1.91 -15.69 4.59
C TYR A 36 3.03 -15.04 3.80
N PHE A 37 2.65 -14.28 2.77
CA PHE A 37 3.59 -13.44 2.04
C PHE A 37 3.96 -12.21 2.87
N ILE A 38 5.11 -12.26 3.54
CA ILE A 38 5.61 -11.17 4.42
C ILE A 38 6.42 -10.10 3.67
N GLY A 39 6.68 -10.29 2.37
CA GLY A 39 7.40 -9.35 1.54
C GLY A 39 6.55 -8.14 1.14
N SER A 40 7.15 -6.95 1.09
CA SER A 40 6.45 -5.74 0.60
C SER A 40 6.33 -5.66 -0.93
N GLY A 41 6.99 -6.57 -1.67
CA GLY A 41 7.09 -6.52 -3.13
C GLY A 41 5.74 -6.50 -3.85
N ALA A 42 4.83 -7.42 -3.50
CA ALA A 42 3.50 -7.49 -4.09
C ALA A 42 2.69 -6.20 -3.85
N ILE A 43 2.78 -5.63 -2.65
CA ILE A 43 2.10 -4.38 -2.29
C ILE A 43 2.68 -3.19 -3.07
N LYS A 44 4.01 -3.09 -3.14
CA LYS A 44 4.70 -2.04 -3.92
C LYS A 44 4.38 -2.14 -5.41
N GLY A 45 4.40 -3.36 -5.96
CA GLY A 45 4.01 -3.65 -7.34
C GLY A 45 2.55 -3.27 -7.61
N GLY A 46 1.63 -3.64 -6.72
CA GLY A 46 0.23 -3.25 -6.79
C GLY A 46 0.04 -1.73 -6.81
N ASN A 47 0.67 -1.01 -5.87
CA ASN A 47 0.60 0.45 -5.83
C ASN A 47 1.14 1.09 -7.13
N LYS A 48 2.27 0.59 -7.65
CA LYS A 48 2.85 1.07 -8.91
C LYS A 48 1.89 0.84 -10.09
N CYS A 49 1.39 -0.39 -10.24
CA CYS A 49 0.58 -0.82 -11.38
C CYS A 49 -0.84 -0.23 -11.37
N VAL A 50 -1.47 -0.15 -10.20
CA VAL A 50 -2.86 0.29 -10.04
C VAL A 50 -2.95 1.79 -9.86
N ILE A 51 -2.16 2.39 -8.97
CA ILE A 51 -2.29 3.81 -8.60
C ILE A 51 -1.33 4.66 -9.43
N GLN A 52 -0.02 4.46 -9.26
CA GLN A 52 0.98 5.40 -9.79
C GLN A 52 0.94 5.51 -11.31
N ASN A 53 0.76 4.39 -12.01
CA ASN A 53 0.67 4.36 -13.47
C ASN A 53 -0.44 5.26 -14.06
N ARG A 54 -1.42 5.73 -13.27
CA ARG A 54 -2.45 6.67 -13.75
C ARG A 54 -2.57 7.94 -12.92
N LEU A 55 -2.09 7.96 -11.68
CA LEU A 55 -2.29 9.10 -10.78
C LEU A 55 -1.02 9.94 -10.60
N LYS A 56 0.15 9.46 -11.04
CA LYS A 56 1.46 10.10 -10.85
C LYS A 56 2.17 10.48 -12.16
N GLN A 57 1.45 10.69 -13.26
CA GLN A 57 2.07 11.20 -14.50
C GLN A 57 2.02 12.72 -14.58
N ALA A 58 2.77 13.30 -15.52
CA ALA A 58 2.85 14.74 -15.73
C ALA A 58 1.48 15.37 -16.04
N GLY A 59 1.24 16.57 -15.50
CA GLY A 59 0.01 17.34 -15.74
C GLY A 59 -1.24 16.81 -15.04
N MET A 60 -1.15 15.74 -14.25
CA MET A 60 -2.31 15.18 -13.56
C MET A 60 -2.64 15.96 -12.29
N ARG A 61 -3.90 16.42 -12.21
CA ARG A 61 -4.46 17.06 -11.01
C ARG A 61 -5.69 16.28 -10.57
N TRP A 62 -5.77 16.00 -9.28
CA TRP A 62 -6.85 15.21 -8.71
C TRP A 62 -7.33 15.85 -7.41
N ASN A 63 -8.63 15.81 -7.18
CA ASN A 63 -9.16 15.90 -5.83
C ASN A 63 -9.19 14.49 -5.20
N LYS A 64 -9.46 14.44 -3.89
CA LYS A 64 -9.47 13.17 -3.13
C LYS A 64 -10.48 12.18 -3.70
N ASP A 65 -11.69 12.66 -4.01
CA ASP A 65 -12.78 11.80 -4.50
C ASP A 65 -12.51 11.26 -5.90
N GLY A 66 -12.05 12.11 -6.83
CA GLY A 66 -11.66 11.72 -8.18
C GLY A 66 -10.52 10.70 -8.18
N THR A 67 -9.56 10.85 -7.26
CA THR A 67 -8.51 9.85 -7.05
C THR A 67 -9.12 8.50 -6.65
N GLN A 68 -10.06 8.51 -5.70
CA GLN A 68 -10.72 7.29 -5.22
C GLN A 68 -11.56 6.62 -6.32
N TYR A 69 -12.29 7.38 -7.13
CA TYR A 69 -13.10 6.83 -8.24
C TYR A 69 -12.21 6.11 -9.26
N ILE A 70 -11.13 6.75 -9.69
CA ILE A 70 -10.18 6.15 -10.64
C ILE A 70 -9.47 4.95 -10.03
N ALA A 71 -9.03 5.04 -8.77
CA ALA A 71 -8.40 3.92 -8.07
C ALA A 71 -9.32 2.69 -8.00
N SER A 72 -10.61 2.90 -7.75
CA SER A 72 -11.62 1.84 -7.66
C SER A 72 -11.80 1.14 -9.01
N LEU A 73 -11.99 1.90 -10.09
CA LEU A 73 -12.12 1.36 -11.44
C LEU A 73 -10.86 0.61 -11.89
N ARG A 74 -9.68 1.15 -11.61
CA ARG A 74 -8.40 0.51 -11.95
C ARG A 74 -8.16 -0.77 -11.16
N THR A 75 -8.52 -0.78 -9.88
CA THR A 75 -8.46 -1.99 -9.04
C THR A 75 -9.34 -3.09 -9.63
N ALA A 76 -10.59 -2.77 -9.98
CA ALA A 76 -11.51 -3.72 -10.60
C ALA A 76 -10.95 -4.27 -11.93
N LYS A 77 -10.43 -3.39 -12.79
CA LYS A 77 -9.83 -3.81 -14.07
C LYS A 77 -8.59 -4.69 -13.88
N LYS A 78 -7.67 -4.31 -13.00
CA LYS A 78 -6.41 -5.05 -12.76
C LYS A 78 -6.60 -6.36 -12.02
N SER A 79 -7.71 -6.49 -11.27
CA SER A 79 -8.08 -7.73 -10.58
C SER A 79 -8.98 -8.64 -11.42
N ASN A 80 -9.19 -8.34 -12.70
CA ASN A 80 -10.11 -9.04 -13.60
C ASN A 80 -11.55 -9.12 -13.08
N ARG A 81 -12.03 -8.07 -12.40
CA ARG A 81 -13.37 -7.95 -11.80
C ARG A 81 -14.23 -6.88 -12.49
N TRP A 82 -14.02 -6.67 -13.78
CA TRP A 82 -14.74 -5.64 -14.53
C TRP A 82 -16.24 -5.93 -14.63
N ASP A 83 -16.64 -7.20 -14.56
CA ASP A 83 -18.05 -7.59 -14.55
C ASP A 83 -18.83 -6.98 -13.39
N LYS A 84 -18.20 -6.77 -12.22
CA LYS A 84 -18.83 -6.05 -11.10
C LYS A 84 -19.15 -4.60 -11.45
N VAL A 85 -18.28 -3.94 -12.21
CA VAL A 85 -18.51 -2.56 -12.67
C VAL A 85 -19.67 -2.54 -13.66
N LYS A 86 -19.69 -3.47 -14.63
CA LYS A 86 -20.82 -3.62 -15.56
C LYS A 86 -22.13 -3.88 -14.83
N GLN A 87 -22.14 -4.74 -13.82
CA GLN A 87 -23.34 -5.02 -13.02
C GLN A 87 -23.86 -3.75 -12.32
N VAL A 88 -23.00 -2.91 -11.77
CA VAL A 88 -23.44 -1.65 -11.15
C VAL A 88 -24.03 -0.68 -12.18
N ILE A 89 -23.45 -0.62 -13.39
CA ILE A 89 -23.90 0.30 -14.44
C ILE A 89 -25.20 -0.19 -15.11
N TYR A 90 -25.28 -1.48 -15.44
CA TYR A 90 -26.37 -2.05 -16.25
C TYR A 90 -27.36 -2.87 -15.44
N GLY A 91 -26.98 -3.40 -14.28
CA GLY A 91 -27.85 -4.23 -13.42
C GLY A 91 -28.85 -3.43 -12.58
N ASN A 92 -28.79 -2.09 -12.64
CA ASN A 92 -29.83 -1.20 -12.12
C ASN A 92 -30.90 -0.86 -13.17
N VAL A 93 -30.85 -1.49 -14.37
CA VAL A 93 -31.90 -1.39 -15.38
C VAL A 93 -32.80 -2.63 -15.22
N GLY A 94 -33.72 -2.54 -14.27
CA GLY A 94 -34.75 -3.55 -13.97
C GLY A 94 -35.89 -2.89 -13.23
#